data_AF-A0A7J7MR93-F1
#
_entry.id   AF-A0A7J7MR93-F1
#
_cell.length_a   1.000
_cell.length_b   1.000
_cell.length_c   1.000
_cell.angle_alpha   90.00
_cell.angle_beta   90.00
_cell.angle_gamma   90.00
#
_symmetry.space_group_name_H-M   'P 1'
#
loop_
_entity.id
_entity.type
_entity.pdbx_description
1 polymer ?
#
loop_
_entity_poly.entity_id
_entity_poly.type
_entity_poly.pdbx_seq_one_letter_code
_entity_poly.pdbx_strand_id
1 'polypeptide(L)'
;MKNNSYNSDSTKLDRKTIEENRRILMKSLCFKLSSVIAKDNDHHCHDSSKYQEGLSLINQLDQAVDYINMLHGRIEKLKRKNQLVKGIEGTSSNVPIVSNALTGLRLPVLELREMGSTLEVILINGVSENLLFYRVISVLEEEGAEVGNASFSIVGDKVFHTFHSQVIKSSVEVEMLRRRLNELVY
;
A
#
# COMPACT_ATOMS: atom_id res chain seq x y z
N MET A 1 47.60 41.35 -44.50
CA MET A 1 48.10 40.97 -43.16
C MET A 1 46.92 40.51 -42.33
N LYS A 2 46.92 39.23 -41.94
CA LYS A 2 45.97 38.63 -40.99
C LYS A 2 46.17 39.28 -39.63
N ASN A 3 45.09 39.43 -38.86
CA ASN A 3 45.12 39.29 -37.40
C ASN A 3 43.77 38.71 -36.94
N ASN A 4 43.77 37.40 -36.71
CA ASN A 4 42.80 36.70 -35.89
C ASN A 4 42.94 37.20 -34.45
N SER A 5 41.83 37.53 -33.80
CA SER A 5 41.73 37.51 -32.34
C SER A 5 40.65 36.52 -31.96
N TYR A 6 41.03 35.25 -31.86
CA TYR A 6 40.28 34.30 -31.05
C TYR A 6 40.50 34.69 -29.59
N ASN A 7 39.43 35.02 -28.87
CA ASN A 7 39.44 34.87 -27.43
C ASN A 7 38.15 34.19 -26.98
N SER A 8 38.37 33.12 -26.24
CA SER A 8 37.46 32.12 -25.68
C SER A 8 36.60 32.67 -24.55
N ASP A 9 35.55 31.89 -24.22
CA ASP A 9 34.65 31.94 -23.04
C ASP A 9 33.36 32.76 -23.22
N SER A 10 32.14 32.20 -23.12
CA SER A 10 31.71 30.96 -22.48
C SER A 10 30.30 30.57 -22.94
N THR A 11 30.00 29.27 -22.87
CA THR A 11 28.70 28.59 -23.01
C THR A 11 27.66 29.00 -21.94
N LYS A 12 27.72 30.24 -21.44
CA LYS A 12 26.84 30.74 -20.39
C LYS A 12 25.60 31.38 -21.01
N LEU A 13 24.44 30.89 -20.58
CA LEU A 13 23.14 31.49 -20.90
C LEU A 13 23.12 32.96 -20.48
N ASP A 14 22.42 33.81 -21.25
CA ASP A 14 22.21 35.19 -20.86
C ASP A 14 21.51 35.27 -19.50
N ARG A 15 21.81 36.31 -18.72
CA ARG A 15 21.25 36.52 -17.37
C ARG A 15 19.72 36.47 -17.38
N LYS A 16 19.10 36.99 -18.44
CA LYS A 16 17.64 36.93 -18.63
C LYS A 16 17.13 35.49 -18.69
N THR A 17 17.80 34.62 -19.45
CA THR A 17 17.42 33.21 -19.59
C THR A 17 17.65 32.43 -18.29
N ILE A 18 18.74 32.72 -17.58
CA ILE A 18 19.01 32.08 -16.28
C ILE A 18 17.91 32.39 -15.28
N GLU A 19 17.54 33.67 -15.15
CA GLU A 19 16.50 34.10 -14.23
C GLU A 19 15.11 33.59 -14.63
N GLU A 20 14.82 33.53 -15.94
CA GLU A 20 13.59 32.93 -16.44
C GLU A 20 13.49 31.44 -16.10
N ASN A 21 14.55 30.68 -16.36
CA ASN A 21 14.62 29.27 -15.98
C ASN A 21 14.44 29.10 -14.46
N ARG A 22 15.05 29.97 -13.65
CA ARG A 22 14.89 29.94 -12.18
C ARG A 22 13.42 30.12 -11.77
N ARG A 23 12.69 31.05 -12.39
CA ARG A 23 11.26 31.28 -12.11
C ARG A 23 10.38 30.12 -12.56
N ILE A 24 10.63 29.56 -13.74
CA ILE A 24 9.89 28.40 -14.25
C ILE A 24 10.07 27.19 -13.33
N LEU A 25 11.32 26.93 -12.90
CA LEU A 25 11.61 25.88 -11.93
C LEU A 25 10.90 26.11 -10.60
N MET A 26 10.91 27.33 -10.07
CA MET A 26 10.21 27.62 -8.83
C MET A 26 8.70 27.38 -8.96
N LYS A 27 8.09 27.86 -10.05
CA LYS A 27 6.67 27.67 -10.33
C LYS A 27 6.29 26.20 -10.43
N SER A 28 7.10 25.38 -11.10
CA SER A 28 6.83 23.94 -11.23
C SER A 28 6.95 23.20 -9.90
N LEU A 29 7.92 23.58 -9.06
CA LEU A 29 8.07 23.02 -7.71
C LEU A 29 6.89 23.37 -6.81
N CYS A 30 6.45 24.63 -6.81
CA CYS A 30 5.27 25.06 -6.05
C CYS A 30 4.00 24.30 -6.51
N PHE A 31 3.82 24.13 -7.82
CA PHE A 31 2.69 23.34 -8.34
C PHE A 31 2.74 21.87 -7.88
N LYS A 32 3.94 21.27 -7.90
CA LYS A 32 4.15 19.90 -7.43
C LYS A 32 3.83 19.75 -5.95
N LEU A 33 4.26 20.71 -5.12
CA LEU A 33 3.96 20.75 -3.69
C LEU A 33 2.46 20.74 -3.44
N SER A 34 1.72 21.67 -4.06
CA SER A 34 0.26 21.76 -3.90
C SER A 34 -0.47 20.51 -4.37
N SER A 35 0.00 19.86 -5.44
CA SER A 35 -0.58 18.60 -5.92
C SER A 35 -0.40 17.45 -4.92
N VAL A 36 0.75 17.35 -4.25
CA VAL A 36 1.01 16.30 -3.26
C VAL A 36 0.14 16.47 -2.03
N ILE A 37 -0.03 17.70 -1.55
CA ILE A 37 -0.83 17.99 -0.36
C ILE A 37 -2.33 17.77 -0.62
N ALA A 38 -2.82 18.15 -1.81
CA ALA A 38 -4.23 17.98 -2.16
C ALA A 38 -4.65 16.49 -2.27
N LYS A 39 -3.77 15.63 -2.79
CA LYS A 39 -4.06 14.21 -3.02
C LYS A 39 -4.32 13.40 -1.75
N ASP A 40 -3.70 13.73 -0.63
CA ASP A 40 -3.88 12.98 0.63
C ASP A 40 -5.06 13.53 1.46
N ASN A 41 -5.54 14.75 1.14
CA ASN A 41 -6.67 15.40 1.81
C ASN A 41 -8.02 15.13 1.12
N ASP A 42 -8.08 14.22 0.14
CA ASP A 42 -9.24 13.93 -0.74
C ASP A 42 -10.44 13.25 -0.04
N HIS A 43 -10.53 13.36 1.28
CA HIS A 43 -11.75 13.06 2.05
C HIS A 43 -12.52 14.32 2.48
N HIS A 44 -12.05 15.52 2.17
CA HIS A 44 -12.81 16.75 2.34
C HIS A 44 -12.86 17.62 1.09
N CYS A 45 -14.08 17.69 0.55
CA CYS A 45 -14.62 18.73 -0.31
C CYS A 45 -14.22 18.69 -1.80
N HIS A 46 -15.14 18.11 -2.57
CA HIS A 46 -15.20 18.04 -4.03
C HIS A 46 -15.34 19.41 -4.76
N ASP A 47 -14.98 20.52 -4.10
CA ASP A 47 -15.26 21.89 -4.55
C ASP A 47 -14.00 22.81 -4.56
N SER A 48 -12.80 22.22 -4.47
CA SER A 48 -11.54 22.97 -4.30
C SER A 48 -10.85 23.40 -5.61
N SER A 49 -11.39 23.02 -6.78
CA SER A 49 -10.79 23.36 -8.08
C SER A 49 -10.80 24.87 -8.40
N LYS A 50 -11.51 25.69 -7.60
CA LYS A 50 -11.56 27.15 -7.73
C LYS A 50 -10.79 27.94 -6.67
N TYR A 51 -10.30 27.32 -5.60
CA TYR A 51 -9.68 28.05 -4.47
C TYR A 51 -8.15 28.04 -4.43
N GLN A 52 -7.49 27.27 -5.31
CA GLN A 52 -6.02 27.20 -5.34
C GLN A 52 -5.34 28.37 -6.08
N GLU A 53 -6.09 29.17 -6.83
CA GLU A 53 -5.53 30.26 -7.64
C GLU A 53 -5.22 31.53 -6.83
N GLY A 54 -5.58 31.57 -5.53
CA GLY A 54 -5.39 32.74 -4.66
C GLY A 54 -4.61 32.52 -3.36
N LEU A 55 -4.13 31.31 -3.07
CA LEU A 55 -3.37 31.06 -1.85
C LEU A 55 -1.95 31.63 -1.98
N SER A 56 -1.60 32.59 -1.12
CA SER A 56 -0.23 33.09 -0.99
C SER A 56 0.75 31.93 -0.89
N LEU A 57 1.88 31.99 -1.60
CA LEU A 57 2.95 30.98 -1.56
C LEU A 57 3.38 30.64 -0.12
N ILE A 58 3.32 31.63 0.78
CA ILE A 58 3.62 31.46 2.21
C ILE A 58 2.62 30.48 2.85
N ASN A 59 1.33 30.68 2.61
CA ASN A 59 0.28 29.80 3.14
C ASN A 59 0.39 28.36 2.59
N GLN A 60 0.89 28.20 1.36
CA GLN A 60 1.15 26.87 0.78
C GLN A 60 2.33 26.17 1.46
N LEU A 61 3.37 26.92 1.85
CA LEU A 61 4.49 26.38 2.60
C LEU A 61 4.10 26.02 4.03
N ASP A 62 3.29 26.85 4.68
CA ASP A 62 2.77 26.55 6.03
C ASP A 62 1.91 25.26 6.01
N GLN A 63 1.02 25.12 5.02
CA GLN A 63 0.26 23.88 4.82
C GLN A 63 1.15 22.66 4.59
N ALA A 64 2.28 22.83 3.90
CA ALA A 64 3.24 21.75 3.71
C ALA A 64 3.90 21.33 5.02
N VAL A 65 4.24 22.28 5.88
CA VAL A 65 4.81 22.02 7.21
C VAL A 65 3.82 21.26 8.08
N ASP A 66 2.56 21.72 8.13
CA ASP A 66 1.50 21.06 8.89
C ASP A 66 1.26 19.63 8.39
N TYR A 67 1.26 19.44 7.06
CA TYR A 67 1.11 18.14 6.44
C TYR A 67 2.27 17.17 6.79
N ILE A 68 3.51 17.64 6.77
CA ILE A 68 4.68 16.84 7.19
C ILE A 68 4.55 16.42 8.66
N ASN A 69 4.16 17.35 9.55
CA ASN A 69 3.97 17.07 10.96
C ASN A 69 2.85 16.05 11.20
N MET A 70 1.74 16.17 10.46
CA MET A 70 0.64 15.21 10.49
C MET A 70 1.10 13.81 10.07
N LEU A 71 1.86 13.69 8.97
CA LEU A 71 2.38 12.41 8.49
C LEU A 71 3.36 11.80 9.50
N HIS A 72 4.25 12.59 10.09
CA HIS A 72 5.13 12.13 11.17
C HIS A 72 4.32 11.56 12.34
N GLY A 73 3.31 12.28 12.83
CA GLY A 73 2.43 11.79 13.89
C GLY A 73 1.70 10.49 13.53
N ARG A 74 1.25 10.36 12.27
CA ARG A 74 0.63 9.13 11.75
C ARG A 74 1.61 7.97 11.75
N ILE A 75 2.85 8.18 11.31
CA ILE A 75 3.91 7.17 11.32
C ILE A 75 4.22 6.71 12.75
N GLU A 76 4.36 7.64 13.69
CA GLU A 76 4.62 7.29 15.10
C GLU A 76 3.48 6.51 15.73
N LYS A 77 2.23 6.90 15.46
CA LYS A 77 1.05 6.16 15.92
C LYS A 77 1.03 4.72 15.38
N LEU A 78 1.35 4.54 14.09
CA LEU A 78 1.45 3.22 13.48
C LEU A 78 2.61 2.42 14.07
N LYS A 79 3.76 3.04 14.31
CA LYS A 79 4.92 2.40 14.98
C LYS A 79 4.57 1.92 16.38
N ARG A 80 3.91 2.77 17.19
CA ARG A 80 3.44 2.40 18.54
C ARG A 80 2.44 1.26 18.50
N LYS A 81 1.46 1.29 17.58
CA LYS A 81 0.51 0.19 17.41
C LYS A 81 1.22 -1.12 17.04
N ASN A 82 2.19 -1.07 16.12
CA ASN A 82 2.96 -2.24 15.72
C ASN A 82 3.84 -2.77 16.88
N GLN A 83 4.46 -1.88 17.66
CA GLN A 83 5.23 -2.27 18.85
C GLN A 83 4.33 -2.86 19.95
N LEU A 84 3.14 -2.32 20.18
CA LEU A 84 2.19 -2.90 21.14
C LEU A 84 1.76 -4.31 20.70
N VAL A 85 1.48 -4.50 19.41
CA VAL A 85 1.20 -5.83 18.85
C VAL A 85 2.37 -6.80 19.08
N LYS A 86 3.62 -6.34 18.95
CA LYS A 86 4.81 -7.16 19.24
C LYS A 86 5.11 -7.35 20.74
N GLY A 87 4.81 -6.36 21.58
CA GLY A 87 5.09 -6.39 23.03
C GLY A 87 4.08 -7.21 23.83
N ILE A 88 2.87 -7.43 23.30
CA ILE A 88 1.87 -8.33 23.88
C ILE A 88 2.30 -9.80 23.82
N GLU A 89 3.35 -10.15 23.07
CA GLU A 89 3.97 -11.50 23.13
C GLU A 89 4.56 -11.83 24.53
N GLY A 90 4.71 -10.86 25.44
CA GLY A 90 5.30 -11.05 26.76
C GLY A 90 4.35 -11.03 27.97
N THR A 91 3.04 -10.78 27.82
CA THR A 91 2.13 -10.74 28.98
C THR A 91 0.71 -11.18 28.63
N SER A 92 0.34 -12.32 29.22
CA SER A 92 -1.01 -12.90 29.26
C SER A 92 -2.09 -11.84 29.48
N SER A 93 -2.92 -11.60 28.46
CA SER A 93 -4.12 -10.76 28.53
C SER A 93 -5.05 -11.07 27.37
N ASN A 94 -6.21 -11.63 27.71
CA ASN A 94 -7.24 -12.19 26.85
C ASN A 94 -7.99 -11.15 25.99
N VAL A 95 -7.45 -10.78 24.83
CA VAL A 95 -8.22 -10.08 23.77
C VAL A 95 -7.95 -10.77 22.43
N PRO A 96 -8.98 -11.15 21.65
CA PRO A 96 -8.79 -11.95 20.44
C PRO A 96 -8.35 -11.03 19.30
N ILE A 97 -7.05 -10.78 19.23
CA ILE A 97 -6.40 -10.28 18.02
C ILE A 97 -5.77 -11.51 17.38
N VAL A 98 -6.32 -11.87 16.22
CA VAL A 98 -6.07 -13.04 15.35
C VAL A 98 -4.62 -13.52 15.18
N SER A 99 -3.61 -12.78 15.65
CA SER A 99 -2.21 -13.19 15.70
C SER A 99 -1.84 -14.13 16.86
N ASN A 100 -2.44 -13.97 18.06
CA ASN A 100 -2.13 -14.83 19.22
C ASN A 100 -2.90 -16.16 19.24
N ALA A 101 -3.87 -16.35 18.35
CA ALA A 101 -4.58 -17.62 18.23
C ALA A 101 -3.68 -18.70 17.59
N LEU A 102 -2.68 -18.33 16.81
CA LEU A 102 -1.90 -19.26 15.99
C LEU A 102 -0.80 -20.02 16.74
N THR A 103 -0.48 -19.68 17.98
CA THR A 103 0.44 -20.49 18.82
C THR A 103 -0.21 -21.74 19.38
N GLY A 104 -1.55 -21.84 19.35
CA GLY A 104 -2.32 -23.02 19.76
C GLY A 104 -3.22 -23.61 18.68
N LEU A 105 -3.35 -22.97 17.51
CA LEU A 105 -4.11 -23.53 16.39
C LEU A 105 -3.31 -24.66 15.74
N ARG A 106 -3.98 -25.81 15.59
CA ARG A 106 -3.49 -26.92 14.78
C ARG A 106 -3.40 -26.43 13.33
N LEU A 107 -2.19 -26.38 12.79
CA LEU A 107 -1.97 -26.14 11.37
C LEU A 107 -2.35 -27.41 10.58
N PRO A 108 -2.74 -27.26 9.30
CA PRO A 108 -2.94 -26.01 8.55
C PRO A 108 -4.19 -25.24 9.00
N VAL A 109 -4.28 -23.94 8.70
CA VAL A 109 -5.48 -23.12 8.93
C VAL A 109 -5.82 -22.41 7.63
N LEU A 110 -7.11 -22.36 7.29
CA LEU A 110 -7.60 -21.67 6.10
C LEU A 110 -8.72 -20.70 6.48
N GLU A 111 -8.62 -19.46 6.00
CA GLU A 111 -9.64 -18.42 6.14
C GLU A 111 -10.05 -17.88 4.77
N LEU A 112 -11.36 -17.69 4.58
CA LEU A 112 -11.95 -17.10 3.37
C LEU A 112 -12.66 -15.80 3.74
N ARG A 113 -12.30 -14.70 3.08
CA ARG A 113 -12.91 -13.38 3.19
C ARG A 113 -13.50 -12.93 1.86
N GLU A 114 -14.72 -12.43 1.92
CA GLU A 114 -15.43 -11.88 0.76
C GLU A 114 -15.38 -10.35 0.75
N MET A 115 -15.02 -9.77 -0.40
CA MET A 115 -14.88 -8.34 -0.62
C MET A 115 -15.59 -7.95 -1.94
N GLY A 116 -16.93 -8.09 -1.95
CA GLY A 116 -17.74 -7.86 -3.16
C GLY A 116 -17.54 -9.01 -4.17
N SER A 117 -17.06 -8.71 -5.37
CA SER A 117 -16.75 -9.72 -6.39
C SER A 117 -15.38 -10.38 -6.22
N THR A 118 -14.60 -9.95 -5.23
CA THR A 118 -13.26 -10.48 -4.94
C THR A 118 -13.31 -11.36 -3.69
N LEU A 119 -12.63 -12.50 -3.75
CA LEU A 119 -12.35 -13.36 -2.61
C LEU A 119 -10.87 -13.25 -2.24
N GLU A 120 -10.62 -13.18 -0.93
CA GLU A 120 -9.30 -13.29 -0.34
C GLU A 120 -9.24 -14.59 0.47
N VAL A 121 -8.36 -15.51 0.07
CA VAL A 121 -8.12 -16.76 0.80
C VAL A 121 -6.77 -16.68 1.48
N ILE A 122 -6.73 -17.01 2.76
CA ILE A 122 -5.51 -17.04 3.57
C ILE A 122 -5.29 -18.48 4.02
N LEU A 123 -4.19 -19.09 3.59
CA LEU A 123 -3.75 -20.41 4.05
C LEU A 123 -2.50 -20.23 4.90
N ILE A 124 -2.50 -20.82 6.09
CA ILE A 124 -1.35 -20.85 6.99
C ILE A 124 -0.95 -22.30 7.23
N ASN A 125 0.30 -22.64 6.92
CA ASN A 125 0.87 -23.97 7.16
C ASN A 125 2.28 -23.84 7.76
N GLY A 126 2.88 -24.99 8.12
CA GLY A 126 4.29 -25.04 8.49
C GLY A 126 5.19 -25.05 7.25
N VAL A 127 6.45 -24.65 7.40
CA VAL A 127 7.46 -24.59 6.31
C VAL A 127 7.66 -25.91 5.55
N SER A 128 7.25 -27.04 6.13
CA SER A 128 7.37 -28.38 5.53
C SER A 128 6.12 -28.86 4.77
N GLU A 129 5.00 -28.11 4.80
CA GLU A 129 3.68 -28.58 4.33
C GLU A 129 3.16 -27.82 3.10
N ASN A 130 3.93 -27.81 2.01
CA ASN A 130 3.64 -26.97 0.82
C ASN A 130 2.55 -27.53 -0.12
N LEU A 131 2.07 -28.76 0.09
CA LEU A 131 1.14 -29.42 -0.85
C LEU A 131 -0.23 -28.73 -0.91
N LEU A 132 -0.63 -28.04 0.15
CA LEU A 132 -1.93 -27.38 0.25
C LEU A 132 -2.04 -26.16 -0.65
N PHE A 133 -0.93 -25.51 -0.99
CA PHE A 133 -0.92 -24.31 -1.82
C PHE A 133 -1.57 -24.57 -3.19
N TYR A 134 -1.11 -25.60 -3.90
CA TYR A 134 -1.66 -25.97 -5.21
C TYR A 134 -3.09 -26.48 -5.10
N ARG A 135 -3.42 -27.19 -4.00
CA ARG A 135 -4.76 -27.74 -3.79
C ARG A 135 -5.80 -26.63 -3.59
N VAL A 136 -5.44 -25.56 -2.89
CA VAL A 136 -6.30 -24.37 -2.75
C VAL A 136 -6.54 -23.71 -4.10
N ILE A 137 -5.50 -23.52 -4.93
CA ILE A 137 -5.66 -22.98 -6.29
C ILE A 137 -6.62 -23.83 -7.12
N SER A 138 -6.44 -25.16 -7.12
CA SER A 138 -7.32 -26.06 -7.87
C SER A 138 -8.78 -25.97 -7.43
N VAL A 139 -9.06 -25.91 -6.12
CA VAL A 139 -10.44 -25.76 -5.61
C VAL A 139 -11.03 -24.40 -6.02
N LEU A 140 -10.24 -23.33 -5.98
CA LEU A 140 -10.71 -22.01 -6.43
C LEU A 140 -11.09 -22.03 -7.91
N GLU A 141 -10.25 -22.60 -8.76
CA GLU A 141 -10.52 -22.66 -10.20
C GLU A 141 -11.68 -23.62 -10.56
N GLU A 142 -11.79 -24.77 -9.88
CA GLU A 142 -12.91 -25.72 -10.05
C GLU A 142 -14.27 -25.10 -9.72
N GLU A 143 -14.32 -24.27 -8.67
CA GLU A 143 -15.54 -23.58 -8.22
C GLU A 143 -15.73 -22.21 -8.93
N GLY A 144 -15.03 -21.98 -10.04
CA GLY A 144 -15.24 -20.80 -10.90
C GLY A 144 -14.70 -19.49 -10.36
N ALA A 145 -13.77 -19.52 -9.40
CA ALA A 145 -13.03 -18.37 -8.92
C ALA A 145 -11.67 -18.28 -9.62
N GLU A 146 -11.50 -17.26 -10.49
CA GLU A 146 -10.26 -17.02 -11.20
C GLU A 146 -9.22 -16.43 -10.26
N VAL A 147 -8.09 -17.10 -10.07
CA VAL A 147 -7.00 -16.63 -9.20
C VAL A 147 -6.13 -15.64 -9.96
N GLY A 148 -6.30 -14.35 -9.68
CA GLY A 148 -5.51 -13.28 -10.31
C GLY A 148 -4.15 -13.05 -9.65
N ASN A 149 -4.04 -13.27 -8.34
CA ASN A 149 -2.78 -13.10 -7.61
C ASN A 149 -2.64 -14.15 -6.50
N ALA A 150 -1.44 -14.71 -6.37
CA ALA A 150 -1.06 -15.57 -5.26
C ALA A 150 0.30 -15.14 -4.73
N SER A 151 0.39 -14.92 -3.43
CA SER A 151 1.62 -14.48 -2.77
C SER A 151 1.85 -15.28 -1.50
N PHE A 152 3.09 -15.27 -1.00
CA PHE A 152 3.41 -15.90 0.27
C PHE A 152 4.40 -15.06 1.07
N SER A 153 4.39 -15.24 2.38
CA SER A 153 5.40 -14.71 3.30
C SER A 153 5.71 -15.73 4.38
N ILE A 154 6.97 -15.74 4.84
CA ILE A 154 7.44 -16.66 5.88
C ILE A 154 7.69 -15.83 7.13
N VAL A 155 7.09 -16.23 8.25
CA VAL A 155 7.29 -15.60 9.56
C VAL A 155 7.54 -16.69 10.58
N GLY A 156 8.79 -16.79 11.05
CA GLY A 156 9.20 -17.86 11.96
C GLY A 156 9.15 -19.22 11.28
N ASP A 157 8.37 -20.14 11.85
CA ASP A 157 8.15 -21.52 11.40
C ASP A 157 6.87 -21.70 10.56
N LYS A 158 6.23 -20.59 10.15
CA LYS A 158 4.95 -20.59 9.42
C LYS A 158 5.08 -19.89 8.08
N VAL A 159 4.32 -20.40 7.11
CA VAL A 159 4.15 -19.79 5.80
C VAL A 159 2.71 -19.31 5.68
N PHE A 160 2.56 -18.04 5.32
CA PHE A 160 1.29 -17.38 5.09
C PHE A 160 1.13 -17.24 3.58
N HIS A 161 0.17 -17.95 3.01
CA HIS A 161 -0.21 -17.85 1.62
C HIS A 161 -1.47 -16.98 1.51
N THR A 162 -1.46 -16.04 0.56
CA THR A 162 -2.59 -15.15 0.29
C THR A 162 -2.95 -15.27 -1.19
N PHE A 163 -4.20 -15.61 -1.45
CA PHE A 163 -4.77 -15.72 -2.78
C PHE A 163 -5.84 -14.65 -2.95
N HIS A 164 -5.78 -13.94 -4.07
CA HIS A 164 -6.84 -13.04 -4.50
C HIS A 164 -7.46 -13.60 -5.77
N SER A 165 -8.75 -13.93 -5.68
CA SER A 165 -9.52 -14.48 -6.79
C SER A 165 -10.76 -13.66 -7.06
N GLN A 166 -11.20 -13.63 -8.31
CA GLN A 166 -12.43 -12.99 -8.72
C GLN A 166 -13.48 -14.07 -9.00
N VAL A 167 -14.66 -13.94 -8.40
CA VAL A 167 -15.74 -14.90 -8.61
C VAL A 167 -16.51 -14.48 -9.86
N ILE A 168 -16.54 -15.37 -10.84
CA ILE A 168 -17.19 -15.09 -12.13
C ILE A 168 -18.72 -15.30 -12.03
N LYS A 169 -19.24 -15.86 -10.92
CA LYS A 169 -20.65 -16.28 -10.75
C LYS A 169 -21.19 -16.13 -9.30
N SER A 170 -22.45 -16.55 -9.09
CA SER A 170 -23.38 -16.11 -8.03
C SER A 170 -22.97 -16.41 -6.57
N SER A 171 -23.57 -15.71 -5.60
CA SER A 171 -23.36 -15.88 -4.15
C SER A 171 -23.52 -17.32 -3.61
N VAL A 172 -24.22 -18.20 -4.32
CA VAL A 172 -24.41 -19.63 -3.93
C VAL A 172 -23.10 -20.43 -4.07
N GLU A 173 -22.21 -20.05 -4.98
CA GLU A 173 -20.91 -20.73 -5.22
C GLU A 173 -19.90 -20.47 -4.08
N VAL A 174 -20.01 -19.32 -3.40
CA VAL A 174 -19.06 -18.92 -2.34
C VAL A 174 -19.19 -19.82 -1.11
N GLU A 175 -20.40 -20.24 -0.74
CA GLU A 175 -20.61 -21.17 0.39
C GLU A 175 -20.14 -22.60 0.07
N MET A 176 -20.27 -23.05 -1.18
CA MET A 176 -19.70 -24.32 -1.62
C MET A 176 -18.17 -24.28 -1.59
N LEU A 177 -17.58 -23.21 -2.11
CA LEU A 177 -16.15 -22.95 -2.06
C LEU A 177 -15.63 -22.92 -0.62
N ARG A 178 -16.33 -22.25 0.30
CA ARG A 178 -16.00 -22.25 1.74
C ARG A 178 -16.00 -23.66 2.34
N ARG A 179 -16.98 -24.49 1.98
CA ARG A 179 -17.03 -25.90 2.44
C ARG A 179 -15.85 -26.71 1.88
N ARG A 180 -15.63 -26.69 0.57
CA ARG A 180 -14.55 -27.47 -0.07
C ARG A 180 -13.17 -27.04 0.42
N LEU A 181 -12.95 -25.74 0.67
CA LEU A 181 -11.69 -25.27 1.24
C LEU A 181 -11.48 -25.74 2.69
N ASN A 182 -12.54 -25.80 3.51
CA ASN A 182 -12.43 -26.32 4.88
C ASN A 182 -12.12 -27.83 4.91
N GLU A 183 -12.59 -28.61 3.92
CA GLU A 183 -12.23 -30.03 3.75
C GLU A 183 -10.75 -30.26 3.39
N LEU A 184 -10.01 -29.23 2.99
CA LEU A 184 -8.57 -29.35 2.73
C LEU A 184 -7.73 -29.38 4.01
N VAL A 185 -8.30 -28.93 5.13
CA VAL A 185 -7.61 -28.67 6.39
C VAL A 185 -7.97 -29.70 7.48
N TYR A 186 -9.07 -30.44 7.31
CA TYR A 186 -9.54 -31.50 8.22
C TYR A 186 -9.49 -32.89 7.57
#